data_AF-B6UDF6-F1
#
_entry.id   AF-B6UDF6-F1
#
_cell.length_a   1.000
_cell.length_b   1.000
_cell.length_c   1.000
_cell.angle_alpha   90.00
_cell.angle_beta   90.00
_cell.angle_gamma   90.00
#
_symmetry.space_group_name_H-M   'P 1'
#
loop_
_entity.id
_entity.type
_entity.pdbx_description
1 polymer ?
#
loop_
_entity_poly.entity_id
_entity_poly.type
_entity_poly.pdbx_seq_one_letter_code
_entity_poly.pdbx_strand_id
1 'polypeptide(L)'
;MATNNDEAAKQIFSRCLLNCLHISLWRCYINFIRRINDKRGSEGLDETKKAFDFMLNYVGNDAASGPVWMEYINFLKSMPVVMPHEESHRMTTVRKVYQKAILVPTNHVEQLWKDYENFENSVSRTLAKGLLSEYQPKFNSAKAVYRERKKYIDDIDWNVLATPPTGSYKEEQQCMAWKRLLVFEKGNPQRIDATTANRRITFTYEQILKYLSMPLLKWKSPEGRYRLLRQYTNLF
;
A
#
# COMPACT_ATOMS: atom_id res chain seq x y z
N MET A 1 3.08 -30.39 15.61
CA MET A 1 2.86 -29.21 16.48
C MET A 1 2.82 -27.89 15.70
N ALA A 2 3.62 -27.68 14.64
CA ALA A 2 3.58 -26.44 13.83
C ALA A 2 2.28 -26.21 13.04
N THR A 3 1.66 -27.28 12.51
CA THR A 3 0.42 -27.22 11.71
C THR A 3 -0.77 -26.61 12.46
N ASN A 4 -0.89 -26.88 13.77
CA ASN A 4 -1.95 -26.31 14.60
C ASN A 4 -1.76 -24.79 14.79
N ASN A 5 -0.51 -24.32 14.86
CA ASN A 5 -0.19 -22.90 14.97
C ASN A 5 -0.39 -22.16 13.64
N ASP A 6 -0.18 -22.81 12.50
CA ASP A 6 -0.42 -22.20 11.19
C ASP A 6 -1.91 -21.97 10.93
N GLU A 7 -2.77 -22.91 11.33
CA GLU A 7 -4.23 -22.74 11.20
C GLU A 7 -4.76 -21.65 12.13
N ALA A 8 -4.29 -21.61 13.38
CA ALA A 8 -4.59 -20.51 14.31
C ALA A 8 -4.14 -19.15 13.75
N ALA A 9 -2.95 -19.07 13.13
CA ALA A 9 -2.46 -17.85 12.49
C ALA A 9 -3.35 -17.41 11.32
N LYS A 10 -3.80 -18.33 10.45
CA LYS A 10 -4.75 -18.03 9.37
C LYS A 10 -6.06 -17.46 9.91
N GLN A 11 -6.59 -18.04 10.99
CA GLN A 11 -7.81 -17.55 11.64
C GLN A 11 -7.64 -16.16 12.26
N ILE A 12 -6.45 -15.83 12.78
CA ILE A 12 -6.16 -14.48 13.25
C ILE A 12 -6.15 -13.50 12.06
N PHE A 13 -5.42 -13.83 10.99
CA PHE A 13 -5.38 -12.98 9.80
C PHE A 13 -6.76 -12.79 9.17
N SER A 14 -7.57 -13.84 9.05
CA SER A 14 -8.92 -13.71 8.49
C SER A 14 -9.82 -12.76 9.28
N ARG A 15 -9.62 -12.66 10.61
CA ARG A 15 -10.36 -11.75 11.48
C ARG A 15 -9.88 -10.32 11.45
N CYS A 16 -8.57 -10.09 11.25
CA CYS A 16 -7.99 -8.75 11.47
C CYS A 16 -7.43 -8.07 10.22
N LEU A 17 -7.07 -8.80 9.17
CA LEU A 17 -6.28 -8.25 8.06
C LEU A 17 -7.03 -7.15 7.29
N LEU A 18 -8.31 -7.38 6.98
CA LEU A 18 -9.16 -6.39 6.30
C LEU A 18 -9.66 -5.27 7.21
N ASN A 19 -9.68 -5.51 8.53
CA ASN A 19 -10.10 -4.53 9.53
C ASN A 19 -8.94 -3.63 10.00
N CYS A 20 -7.70 -4.01 9.70
CA CYS A 20 -6.49 -3.33 10.14
C CYS A 20 -5.51 -3.19 8.97
N LEU A 21 -5.61 -2.07 8.26
CA LEU A 21 -4.77 -1.77 7.11
C LEU A 21 -3.37 -1.26 7.49
N HIS A 22 -2.77 -1.81 8.55
CA HIS A 22 -1.45 -1.38 9.03
C HIS A 22 -0.32 -2.18 8.35
N ILE A 23 0.65 -1.49 7.78
CA ILE A 23 1.70 -2.12 6.96
C ILE A 23 2.44 -3.25 7.68
N SER A 24 2.75 -3.10 8.97
CA SER A 24 3.45 -4.12 9.75
C SER A 24 2.64 -5.42 9.90
N LEU A 25 1.30 -5.33 10.04
CA LEU A 25 0.44 -6.52 10.11
C LEU A 25 0.44 -7.26 8.77
N TRP A 26 0.31 -6.52 7.67
CA TRP A 26 0.35 -7.09 6.32
C TRP A 26 1.72 -7.67 5.97
N ARG A 27 2.81 -7.09 6.50
CA ARG A 27 4.15 -7.69 6.41
C ARG A 27 4.26 -9.01 7.19
N CYS A 28 3.64 -9.11 8.37
CA CYS A 28 3.53 -10.40 9.09
C CYS A 28 2.76 -11.43 8.26
N TYR A 29 1.65 -11.01 7.61
CA TYR A 29 0.87 -11.86 6.73
C TYR A 29 1.69 -12.40 5.54
N ILE A 30 2.37 -11.53 4.79
CA ILE A 30 3.12 -12.00 3.61
C ILE A 30 4.31 -12.88 4.00
N ASN A 31 4.97 -12.60 5.12
CA ASN A 31 6.03 -13.46 5.65
C ASN A 31 5.50 -14.83 6.06
N PHE A 32 4.30 -14.88 6.66
CA PHE A 32 3.63 -16.14 6.97
C PHE A 32 3.31 -16.93 5.70
N ILE A 33 2.71 -16.29 4.68
CA ILE A 33 2.39 -16.94 3.39
C ILE A 33 3.65 -17.51 2.73
N ARG A 34 4.72 -16.72 2.66
CA ARG A 34 6.01 -17.17 2.11
C ARG A 34 6.53 -18.41 2.84
N ARG A 35 6.48 -18.42 4.19
CA ARG A 35 6.96 -19.53 5.00
C ARG A 35 6.18 -20.82 4.74
N ILE A 36 4.84 -20.75 4.69
CA ILE A 36 4.01 -21.95 4.49
C ILE A 36 4.10 -22.49 3.06
N ASN A 37 4.47 -21.63 2.09
CA ASN A 37 4.53 -21.98 0.68
C ASN A 37 5.95 -22.29 0.17
N ASP A 38 6.99 -22.08 0.98
CA ASP A 38 8.40 -22.25 0.61
C ASP A 38 8.71 -23.64 0.00
N LYS A 39 8.07 -24.69 0.52
CA LYS A 39 8.31 -26.09 0.10
C LYS A 39 7.26 -26.63 -0.88
N ARG A 40 6.34 -25.80 -1.36
CA ARG A 40 5.23 -26.21 -2.24
C ARG A 40 5.53 -26.04 -3.73
N GLY A 41 6.80 -25.79 -4.10
CA GLY A 41 7.22 -25.67 -5.49
C GLY A 41 6.49 -24.55 -6.23
N SER A 42 6.11 -24.81 -7.49
CA SER A 42 5.45 -23.82 -8.36
C SER A 42 4.10 -23.34 -7.80
N GLU A 43 3.29 -24.23 -7.22
CA GLU A 43 2.01 -23.86 -6.61
C GLU A 43 2.19 -22.87 -5.46
N GLY A 44 3.19 -23.11 -4.60
CA GLY A 44 3.52 -22.21 -3.51
C GLY A 44 3.98 -20.83 -3.97
N LEU A 45 4.74 -20.76 -5.05
CA LEU A 45 5.15 -19.49 -5.66
C LEU A 45 3.96 -18.72 -6.22
N ASP A 46 3.05 -19.40 -6.92
CA ASP A 46 1.86 -18.80 -7.52
C ASP A 46 0.90 -18.24 -6.46
N GLU A 47 0.69 -18.97 -5.36
CA GLU A 47 -0.07 -18.48 -4.22
C GLU A 47 0.62 -17.30 -3.51
N THR A 48 1.95 -17.34 -3.38
CA THR A 48 2.71 -16.23 -2.80
C THR A 48 2.59 -14.97 -3.66
N LYS A 49 2.64 -15.11 -4.99
CA LYS A 49 2.40 -14.03 -5.94
C LYS A 49 1.01 -13.42 -5.76
N LYS A 50 -0.03 -14.26 -5.70
CA LYS A 50 -1.42 -13.84 -5.44
C LYS A 50 -1.54 -13.10 -4.10
N ALA A 51 -0.83 -13.54 -3.07
CA ALA A 51 -0.83 -12.88 -1.76
C ALA A 51 -0.16 -11.50 -1.79
N PHE A 52 0.93 -11.34 -2.55
CA PHE A 52 1.54 -10.01 -2.78
C PHE A 52 0.59 -9.08 -3.54
N ASP A 53 -0.02 -9.55 -4.62
CA ASP A 53 -1.00 -8.76 -5.39
C ASP A 53 -2.20 -8.37 -4.51
N PHE A 54 -2.69 -9.30 -3.69
CA PHE A 54 -3.75 -9.06 -2.71
C PHE A 54 -3.34 -7.98 -1.70
N MET A 55 -2.17 -8.12 -1.06
CA MET A 55 -1.66 -7.15 -0.10
C MET A 55 -1.52 -5.74 -0.72
N LEU A 56 -0.94 -5.64 -1.91
CA LEU A 56 -0.70 -4.36 -2.57
C LEU A 56 -2.00 -3.67 -3.03
N ASN A 57 -3.08 -4.42 -3.25
CA ASN A 57 -4.39 -3.83 -3.51
C ASN A 57 -4.95 -3.07 -2.30
N TYR A 58 -4.61 -3.49 -1.08
CA TYR A 58 -5.08 -2.85 0.16
C TYR A 58 -4.12 -1.81 0.70
N VAL A 59 -2.84 -2.17 0.86
CA VAL A 59 -1.83 -1.33 1.52
C VAL A 59 -0.78 -0.76 0.58
N GLY A 60 -0.90 -0.99 -0.73
CA GLY A 60 0.08 -0.52 -1.71
C GLY A 60 0.14 1.01 -1.88
N ASN A 61 -0.86 1.76 -1.40
CA ASN A 61 -0.87 3.23 -1.38
C ASN A 61 -0.31 3.83 -0.07
N ASP A 62 0.04 2.99 0.89
CA ASP A 62 0.62 3.42 2.16
C ASP A 62 2.01 4.04 1.92
N ALA A 63 2.32 5.13 2.62
CA ALA A 63 3.60 5.81 2.47
C ALA A 63 4.79 4.94 2.93
N ALA A 64 4.56 3.98 3.80
CA ALA A 64 5.54 2.99 4.28
C ALA A 64 5.51 1.67 3.48
N SER A 65 4.76 1.58 2.37
CA SER A 65 4.67 0.37 1.53
C SER A 65 5.92 0.10 0.67
N GLY A 66 6.88 1.03 0.61
CA GLY A 66 8.09 0.92 -0.21
C GLY A 66 8.83 -0.43 -0.09
N PRO A 67 9.12 -0.92 1.12
CA PRO A 67 9.73 -2.24 1.33
C PRO A 67 8.94 -3.40 0.72
N VAL A 68 7.61 -3.34 0.76
CA VAL A 68 6.73 -4.39 0.23
C VAL A 68 6.82 -4.46 -1.28
N TRP A 69 6.85 -3.31 -1.96
CA TRP A 69 7.08 -3.24 -3.41
C TRP A 69 8.43 -3.85 -3.79
N MET A 70 9.50 -3.49 -3.07
CA MET A 70 10.84 -4.04 -3.32
C MET A 70 10.88 -5.55 -3.07
N GLU A 71 10.31 -6.03 -1.97
CA GLU A 71 10.21 -7.46 -1.64
C GLU A 71 9.45 -8.23 -2.75
N TYR A 72 8.33 -7.69 -3.25
CA TYR A 72 7.56 -8.33 -4.32
C TYR A 72 8.34 -8.37 -5.64
N ILE A 73 8.98 -7.27 -6.02
CA ILE A 73 9.82 -7.20 -7.23
C ILE A 73 10.97 -8.22 -7.14
N ASN A 74 11.64 -8.31 -6.00
CA ASN A 74 12.72 -9.28 -5.80
C ASN A 74 12.19 -10.72 -5.84
N PHE A 75 11.02 -10.98 -5.26
CA PHE A 75 10.34 -12.27 -5.35
C PHE A 75 10.04 -12.67 -6.80
N LEU A 76 9.45 -11.77 -7.60
CA LEU A 76 9.19 -12.01 -9.02
C LEU A 76 10.50 -12.23 -9.80
N LYS A 77 11.57 -11.54 -9.41
CA LYS A 77 12.89 -11.73 -10.02
C LYS A 77 13.53 -13.08 -9.68
N SER A 78 13.23 -13.66 -8.52
CA SER A 78 13.78 -14.94 -8.08
C SER A 78 12.97 -16.16 -8.52
N MET A 79 11.76 -15.98 -9.08
CA MET A 79 10.97 -17.10 -9.58
C MET A 79 11.76 -17.86 -10.66
N PRO A 80 11.82 -19.20 -10.58
CA PRO A 80 12.57 -20.01 -11.54
C PRO A 80 11.96 -19.88 -12.92
N VAL A 81 12.84 -19.89 -13.93
CA VAL A 81 12.48 -19.83 -15.34
C VAL A 81 13.06 -21.07 -15.99
N VAL A 82 12.19 -21.91 -16.54
CA VAL A 82 12.59 -23.19 -17.15
C VAL A 82 12.72 -23.00 -18.66
N MET A 83 11.83 -22.20 -19.25
CA MET A 83 11.80 -21.98 -20.70
C MET A 83 12.13 -20.52 -21.06
N PRO A 84 12.86 -20.27 -22.17
CA PRO A 84 13.22 -18.90 -22.58
C PRO A 84 12.03 -17.93 -22.74
N HIS A 85 10.85 -18.41 -23.13
CA HIS A 85 9.65 -17.57 -23.27
C HIS A 85 9.08 -17.11 -21.92
N GLU A 86 9.27 -17.90 -20.86
CA GLU A 86 8.87 -17.54 -19.49
C GLU A 86 9.70 -16.37 -18.97
N GLU A 87 10.96 -16.25 -19.39
CA GLU A 87 11.82 -15.12 -19.04
C GLU A 87 11.25 -13.80 -19.52
N SER A 88 10.82 -13.75 -20.79
CA SER A 88 10.19 -12.56 -21.38
C SER A 88 8.91 -12.18 -20.65
N HIS A 89 8.08 -13.17 -20.27
CA HIS A 89 6.87 -12.94 -19.49
C HIS A 89 7.16 -12.42 -18.08
N ARG A 90 8.18 -12.99 -17.42
CA ARG A 90 8.65 -12.56 -16.10
C ARG A 90 9.16 -11.13 -16.14
N MET A 91 9.99 -10.77 -17.12
CA MET A 91 10.47 -9.40 -17.32
C MET A 91 9.32 -8.42 -17.55
N THR A 92 8.33 -8.81 -18.34
CA THR A 92 7.12 -8.00 -18.56
C THR A 92 6.32 -7.79 -17.27
N THR A 93 6.21 -8.82 -16.44
CA THR A 93 5.53 -8.73 -15.14
C THR A 93 6.29 -7.83 -14.18
N VAL A 94 7.61 -8.02 -14.04
CA VAL A 94 8.49 -7.19 -13.20
C VAL A 94 8.40 -5.72 -13.62
N ARG A 95 8.45 -5.43 -14.93
CA ARG A 95 8.25 -4.08 -15.48
C ARG A 95 6.94 -3.46 -15.02
N LYS A 96 5.82 -4.18 -15.17
CA LYS A 96 4.49 -3.70 -14.76
C LYS A 96 4.43 -3.37 -13.27
N VAL A 97 5.10 -4.16 -12.42
CA VAL A 97 5.14 -3.91 -10.97
C VAL A 97 6.01 -2.70 -10.65
N TYR A 98 7.19 -2.55 -11.26
CA TYR A 98 8.00 -1.33 -11.12
C TYR A 98 7.21 -0.08 -11.53
N GLN A 99 6.58 -0.11 -12.70
CA GLN A 99 5.80 1.00 -13.24
C GLN A 99 4.63 1.39 -12.34
N LYS A 100 4.05 0.46 -11.58
CA LYS A 100 3.09 0.79 -10.52
C LYS A 100 3.78 1.39 -9.29
N ALA A 101 4.85 0.76 -8.81
CA ALA A 101 5.53 1.13 -7.58
C ALA A 101 6.11 2.57 -7.62
N ILE A 102 6.72 2.97 -8.73
CA ILE A 102 7.33 4.31 -8.91
C ILE A 102 6.31 5.45 -8.95
N LEU A 103 5.02 5.14 -9.11
CA LEU A 103 3.93 6.11 -9.08
C LEU A 103 3.35 6.31 -7.69
N VAL A 104 3.69 5.45 -6.73
CA VAL A 104 3.21 5.54 -5.36
C VAL A 104 4.12 6.48 -4.55
N PRO A 105 3.57 7.51 -3.89
CA PRO A 105 4.33 8.37 -2.97
C PRO A 105 4.76 7.62 -1.69
N THR A 106 5.85 6.85 -1.78
CA THR A 106 6.40 6.04 -0.67
C THR A 106 7.76 6.52 -0.19
N ASN A 107 8.16 6.05 0.99
CA ASN A 107 9.48 6.25 1.59
C ASN A 107 10.66 5.68 0.80
N HIS A 108 10.41 4.83 -0.20
CA HIS A 108 11.44 4.26 -1.08
C HIS A 108 11.28 4.70 -2.53
N VAL A 109 10.49 5.73 -2.83
CA VAL A 109 10.21 6.17 -4.21
C VAL A 109 11.48 6.44 -5.03
N GLU A 110 12.53 7.02 -4.43
CA GLU A 110 13.82 7.26 -5.08
C GLU A 110 14.60 5.97 -5.37
N GLN A 111 14.61 5.03 -4.41
CA GLN A 111 15.27 3.74 -4.57
C GLN A 111 14.57 2.89 -5.64
N LEU A 112 13.23 2.87 -5.63
CA LEU A 112 12.42 2.19 -6.64
C LEU A 112 12.67 2.73 -8.05
N TRP A 113 12.84 4.05 -8.19
CA TRP A 113 13.17 4.67 -9.47
C TRP A 113 14.56 4.25 -9.95
N LYS A 114 15.58 4.34 -9.09
CA LYS A 114 16.95 3.91 -9.42
C LYS A 114 16.99 2.43 -9.86
N ASP A 115 16.25 1.57 -9.16
CA ASP A 115 16.19 0.15 -9.49
C ASP A 115 15.42 -0.12 -10.79
N TYR A 116 14.39 0.68 -11.09
CA TYR A 116 13.68 0.64 -12.37
C TYR A 116 14.57 1.07 -13.55
N GLU A 117 15.34 2.15 -13.39
CA GLU A 117 16.33 2.60 -14.38
C GLU A 117 17.35 1.50 -14.70
N ASN A 118 17.92 0.89 -13.65
CA ASN A 118 18.86 -0.22 -13.81
C ASN A 118 18.22 -1.42 -14.50
N PHE A 119 16.98 -1.76 -14.10
CA PHE A 119 16.22 -2.85 -14.69
C PHE A 119 15.99 -2.62 -16.19
N GLU A 120 15.44 -1.48 -16.61
CA GLU A 120 15.16 -1.24 -18.03
C GLU A 120 16.43 -1.22 -18.88
N ASN A 121 17.51 -0.60 -18.38
CA ASN A 121 18.79 -0.60 -19.08
C ASN A 121 19.41 -2.00 -19.20
N SER A 122 19.18 -2.89 -18.23
CA SER A 122 19.63 -4.28 -18.28
C SER A 122 18.83 -5.13 -19.28
N VAL A 123 17.55 -4.82 -19.48
CA VAL A 123 16.68 -5.55 -20.42
C VAL A 123 16.92 -5.08 -21.86
N SER A 124 16.87 -3.77 -22.11
CA SER A 124 17.17 -3.19 -23.42
C SER A 124 17.43 -1.69 -23.31
N ARG A 125 18.67 -1.26 -23.56
CA ARG A 125 19.04 0.18 -23.56
C ARG A 125 18.26 0.99 -24.58
N THR A 126 17.89 0.39 -25.71
CA THR A 126 17.11 1.07 -26.76
C THR A 126 15.68 1.35 -26.28
N LEU A 127 15.01 0.37 -25.68
CA LEU A 127 13.67 0.53 -25.15
C LEU A 127 13.65 1.41 -23.88
N ALA A 128 14.69 1.29 -23.05
CA ALA A 128 14.81 2.02 -21.79
C ALA A 128 14.68 3.53 -21.98
N LYS A 129 15.30 4.12 -23.01
CA LYS A 129 15.23 5.57 -23.25
C LYS A 129 13.78 6.10 -23.34
N GLY A 130 12.91 5.40 -24.08
CA GLY A 130 11.51 5.79 -24.22
C GLY A 130 10.74 5.61 -22.92
N LEU A 131 10.87 4.44 -22.27
CA LEU A 131 10.17 4.13 -21.02
C LEU A 131 10.58 5.06 -19.87
N LEU A 132 11.87 5.34 -19.72
CA LEU A 132 12.37 6.22 -18.68
C LEU A 132 11.91 7.67 -18.92
N SER A 133 11.97 8.16 -20.17
CA SER A 133 11.45 9.48 -20.51
C SER A 133 9.95 9.62 -20.23
N GLU A 134 9.16 8.57 -20.46
CA GLU A 134 7.71 8.57 -20.20
C GLU A 134 7.39 8.61 -18.69
N TYR A 135 8.13 7.84 -17.89
CA TYR A 135 7.84 7.70 -16.46
C TYR A 135 8.56 8.72 -15.56
N GLN A 136 9.64 9.35 -16.02
CA GLN A 136 10.38 10.38 -15.26
C GLN A 136 9.48 11.48 -14.68
N PRO A 137 8.58 12.16 -15.44
CA PRO A 137 7.72 13.19 -14.87
C PRO A 137 6.72 12.62 -13.86
N LYS A 138 6.24 11.39 -14.07
CA LYS A 138 5.29 10.72 -13.16
C LYS A 138 5.95 10.36 -11.83
N PHE A 139 7.18 9.85 -11.89
CA PHE A 139 8.04 9.63 -10.71
C PHE A 139 8.34 10.93 -9.98
N ASN A 140 8.73 11.99 -10.68
CA ASN A 140 9.03 13.29 -10.07
C ASN A 140 7.81 13.83 -9.30
N SER A 141 6.61 13.66 -9.86
CA SER A 141 5.35 13.99 -9.18
C SER A 141 5.14 13.13 -7.91
N ALA A 142 5.31 11.80 -8.00
CA ALA A 142 5.19 10.91 -6.84
C ALA A 142 6.18 11.27 -5.71
N LYS A 143 7.42 11.58 -6.07
CA LYS A 143 8.48 12.03 -5.16
C LYS A 143 8.17 13.36 -4.49
N ALA A 144 7.69 14.35 -5.25
CA ALA A 144 7.29 15.65 -4.69
C ALA A 144 6.12 15.49 -3.71
N VAL A 145 5.11 14.69 -4.09
CA VAL A 145 3.96 14.41 -3.22
C VAL A 145 4.37 13.68 -1.95
N TYR A 146 5.29 12.71 -2.02
CA TYR A 146 5.78 12.02 -0.82
C TYR A 146 6.47 12.99 0.15
N ARG A 147 7.31 13.90 -0.37
CA ARG A 147 8.00 14.91 0.46
C ARG A 147 7.02 15.81 1.22
N GLU A 148 5.94 16.25 0.56
CA GLU A 148 4.91 17.04 1.23
C GLU A 148 4.06 16.19 2.18
N ARG A 149 3.63 15.00 1.75
CA ARG A 149 2.84 14.05 2.55
C ARG A 149 3.54 13.68 3.85
N LYS A 150 4.86 13.49 3.81
CA LYS A 150 5.69 13.14 4.96
C LYS A 150 5.56 14.14 6.11
N LYS A 151 5.45 15.44 5.82
CA LYS A 151 5.26 16.48 6.85
C LYS A 151 3.99 16.26 7.69
N TYR A 152 2.93 15.76 7.06
CA TYR A 152 1.67 15.43 7.76
C TYR A 152 1.74 14.08 8.47
N ILE A 153 2.43 13.10 7.89
CA ILE A 153 2.59 11.76 8.48
C ILE A 153 3.47 11.80 9.73
N ASP A 154 4.52 12.62 9.74
CA ASP A 154 5.45 12.74 10.87
C ASP A 154 4.79 13.43 12.09
N ASP A 155 3.68 14.17 11.91
CA ASP A 155 2.87 14.76 12.99
C ASP A 155 1.92 13.74 13.67
N ILE A 156 1.71 12.57 13.04
CA ILE A 156 0.76 11.55 13.49
C ILE A 156 1.48 10.53 14.37
N ASP A 157 0.90 10.25 15.53
CA ASP A 157 1.35 9.16 16.40
C ASP A 157 0.66 7.85 16.00
N TRP A 158 1.41 7.00 15.32
CA TRP A 158 0.97 5.69 14.82
C TRP A 158 0.91 4.59 15.90
N ASN A 159 1.30 4.89 17.14
CA ASN A 159 1.25 3.93 18.26
C ASN A 159 0.05 4.13 19.18
N VAL A 160 -0.78 5.14 18.93
CA VAL A 160 -1.99 5.38 19.73
C VAL A 160 -2.98 4.24 19.52
N LEU A 161 -3.40 3.61 20.62
CA LEU A 161 -4.47 2.63 20.59
C LEU A 161 -5.82 3.33 20.52
N ALA A 162 -6.78 2.68 19.89
CA ALA A 162 -8.19 3.03 19.97
C ALA A 162 -8.66 3.01 21.44
N THR A 163 -8.66 4.18 22.08
CA THR A 163 -9.22 4.40 23.42
C THR A 163 -10.44 5.34 23.36
N PRO A 164 -11.42 5.18 24.27
CA PRO A 164 -12.54 6.12 24.36
C PRO A 164 -12.07 7.57 24.44
N PRO A 165 -12.81 8.54 23.88
CA PRO A 165 -12.41 9.94 23.89
C PRO A 165 -12.25 10.41 25.32
N THR A 166 -11.07 10.90 25.60
CA THR A 166 -10.72 11.53 26.87
C THR A 166 -10.93 13.03 26.80
N GLY A 167 -10.97 13.59 25.58
CA GLY A 167 -10.97 15.03 25.35
C GLY A 167 -9.63 15.68 25.73
N SER A 168 -8.56 14.89 25.84
CA SER A 168 -7.25 15.40 26.17
C SER A 168 -6.71 16.29 25.05
N TYR A 169 -5.87 17.25 25.41
CA TYR A 169 -5.21 18.12 24.43
C TYR A 169 -4.42 17.32 23.37
N LYS A 170 -3.76 16.22 23.78
CA LYS A 170 -3.02 15.34 22.86
C LYS A 170 -3.94 14.68 21.84
N GLU A 171 -5.12 14.22 22.26
CA GLU A 171 -6.13 13.63 21.38
C GLU A 171 -6.64 14.65 20.36
N GLU A 172 -6.88 15.90 20.78
CA GLU A 172 -7.30 16.97 19.89
C GLU A 172 -6.21 17.30 18.85
N GLN A 173 -4.94 17.37 19.27
CA GLN A 173 -3.82 17.59 18.34
C GLN A 173 -3.71 16.46 17.29
N GLN A 174 -3.86 15.21 17.71
CA GLN A 174 -3.88 14.07 16.77
C GLN A 174 -5.06 14.13 15.81
N CYS A 175 -6.26 14.48 16.28
CA CYS A 175 -7.43 14.68 15.43
C CYS A 175 -7.18 15.78 14.37
N MET A 176 -6.53 16.88 14.75
CA MET A 176 -6.16 17.94 13.81
C MET A 176 -5.09 17.48 12.81
N ALA A 177 -4.08 16.73 13.23
CA ALA A 177 -3.06 16.17 12.33
C ALA A 177 -3.69 15.27 11.26
N TRP A 178 -4.57 14.35 11.66
CA TRP A 178 -5.33 13.50 10.74
C TRP A 178 -6.21 14.29 9.76
N LYS A 179 -6.89 15.35 10.23
CA LYS A 179 -7.67 16.24 9.36
C LYS A 179 -6.80 16.95 8.32
N ARG A 180 -5.61 17.43 8.71
CA ARG A 180 -4.66 18.06 7.78
C ARG A 180 -4.21 17.09 6.70
N LEU A 181 -3.86 15.84 7.06
CA LEU A 181 -3.52 14.81 6.09
C LEU A 181 -4.69 14.52 5.13
N LEU A 182 -5.91 14.41 5.64
CA LEU A 182 -7.09 14.15 4.82
C LEU A 182 -7.38 15.29 3.82
N VAL A 183 -7.23 16.55 4.24
CA VAL A 183 -7.36 17.71 3.35
C VAL A 183 -6.28 17.67 2.26
N PHE A 184 -5.05 17.33 2.63
CA PHE A 184 -3.95 17.16 1.67
C PHE A 184 -4.29 16.09 0.61
N GLU A 185 -4.78 14.92 1.01
CA GLU A 185 -5.15 13.85 0.07
C GLU A 185 -6.32 14.25 -0.85
N LYS A 186 -7.33 14.94 -0.30
CA LYS A 186 -8.46 15.46 -1.08
C LYS A 186 -8.07 16.51 -2.11
N GLY A 187 -6.98 17.23 -1.86
CA GLY A 187 -6.41 18.17 -2.82
C GLY A 187 -5.84 17.51 -4.09
N ASN A 188 -5.72 16.18 -4.11
CA ASN A 188 -5.13 15.40 -5.20
C ASN A 188 -3.82 16.03 -5.72
N PRO A 189 -2.81 16.20 -4.86
CA PRO A 189 -1.59 16.94 -5.21
C PRO A 189 -0.80 16.27 -6.35
N GLN A 190 -0.98 14.95 -6.56
CA GLN A 190 -0.35 14.22 -7.66
C GLN A 190 -1.10 14.38 -9.00
N ARG A 191 -2.30 14.98 -9.01
CA ARG A 191 -3.16 15.15 -10.19
C ARG A 191 -3.41 13.83 -10.94
N ILE A 192 -3.68 12.78 -10.17
CA ILE A 192 -4.03 11.46 -10.69
C ILE A 192 -5.53 11.39 -11.01
N ASP A 193 -5.94 10.32 -11.69
CA ASP A 193 -7.35 10.08 -12.02
C ASP A 193 -8.23 9.98 -10.76
N ALA A 194 -9.52 10.28 -10.92
CA ALA A 194 -10.47 10.32 -9.83
C ALA A 194 -10.60 8.98 -9.09
N THR A 195 -10.53 7.85 -9.81
CA THR A 195 -10.63 6.52 -9.22
C THR A 195 -9.45 6.25 -8.28
N THR A 196 -8.23 6.53 -8.73
CA THR A 196 -7.03 6.36 -7.90
C THR A 196 -7.01 7.36 -6.74
N ALA A 197 -7.45 8.61 -6.96
CA ALA A 197 -7.52 9.63 -5.91
C ALA A 197 -8.50 9.22 -4.81
N ASN A 198 -9.69 8.75 -5.19
CA ASN A 198 -10.71 8.26 -4.27
C ASN A 198 -10.19 7.07 -3.45
N ARG A 199 -9.45 6.13 -4.05
CA ARG A 199 -8.85 5.01 -3.32
C ARG A 199 -7.88 5.48 -2.22
N ARG A 200 -7.07 6.51 -2.46
CA ARG A 200 -6.15 7.06 -1.44
C ARG A 200 -6.89 7.79 -0.32
N ILE A 201 -7.94 8.53 -0.68
CA ILE A 201 -8.80 9.22 0.29
C ILE A 201 -9.50 8.19 1.19
N THR A 202 -10.11 7.16 0.61
CA THR A 202 -10.73 6.06 1.35
C THR A 202 -9.71 5.35 2.24
N PHE A 203 -8.53 5.01 1.72
CA PHE A 203 -7.47 4.42 2.53
C PHE A 203 -7.10 5.27 3.75
N THR A 204 -6.99 6.60 3.57
CA THR A 204 -6.70 7.53 4.67
C THR A 204 -7.83 7.56 5.71
N TYR A 205 -9.09 7.51 5.27
CA TYR A 205 -10.23 7.38 6.18
C TYR A 205 -10.19 6.08 7.00
N GLU A 206 -9.86 4.95 6.39
CA GLU A 206 -9.72 3.66 7.09
C GLU A 206 -8.61 3.71 8.16
N GLN A 207 -7.49 4.40 7.88
CA GLN A 207 -6.45 4.61 8.89
C GLN A 207 -6.99 5.44 10.07
N ILE A 208 -7.70 6.54 9.80
CA ILE A 208 -8.25 7.43 10.84
C ILE A 208 -9.20 6.67 11.78
N LEU A 209 -10.11 5.86 11.23
CA LEU A 209 -11.09 5.09 12.00
C LEU A 209 -10.45 4.11 13.00
N LYS A 210 -9.23 3.66 12.71
CA LYS A 210 -8.47 2.77 13.59
C LYS A 210 -7.85 3.49 14.78
N TYR A 211 -7.31 4.68 14.57
CA TYR A 211 -6.59 5.44 15.62
C TYR A 211 -7.52 6.24 16.52
N LEU A 212 -8.63 6.72 15.97
CA LEU A 212 -9.65 7.41 16.72
C LEU A 212 -10.83 6.45 16.91
N SER A 213 -10.86 5.68 18.01
CA SER A 213 -12.14 5.11 18.45
C SER A 213 -13.03 6.24 18.93
N MET A 214 -13.65 6.92 17.97
CA MET A 214 -14.65 7.93 18.21
C MET A 214 -16.01 7.24 18.39
N PRO A 215 -16.66 7.33 19.56
CA PRO A 215 -18.09 7.54 19.61
C PRO A 215 -18.35 8.79 18.78
N LEU A 216 -18.99 8.58 17.62
CA LEU A 216 -19.43 9.61 16.69
C LEU A 216 -20.55 10.50 17.26
N LEU A 217 -20.38 11.06 18.45
CA LEU A 217 -21.32 12.00 19.04
C LEU A 217 -20.99 13.46 18.70
N LYS A 218 -19.79 13.75 18.16
CA LYS A 218 -19.43 15.08 17.68
C LYS A 218 -19.36 15.22 16.14
N TRP A 219 -19.44 14.11 15.40
CA TRP A 219 -19.75 14.12 13.95
C TRP A 219 -21.27 13.98 13.79
N LYS A 220 -22.03 15.01 14.19
CA LYS A 220 -23.51 14.94 14.30
C LYS A 220 -24.20 14.68 12.96
N SER A 221 -24.55 13.42 12.67
CA SER A 221 -25.93 12.90 12.72
C SER A 221 -25.92 11.38 12.41
N PRO A 222 -26.90 10.60 12.90
CA PRO A 222 -27.07 9.18 12.53
C PRO A 222 -27.19 8.97 11.01
N GLU A 223 -27.60 10.00 10.29
CA GLU A 223 -27.68 10.00 8.83
C GLU A 223 -26.31 10.19 8.16
N GLY A 224 -25.31 10.76 8.85
CA GLY A 224 -23.96 11.00 8.33
C GLY A 224 -23.10 9.74 8.19
N ARG A 225 -23.27 8.78 9.11
CA ARG A 225 -22.56 7.48 9.07
C ARG A 225 -23.01 6.65 7.86
N TYR A 226 -24.30 6.73 7.51
CA TYR A 226 -24.85 6.11 6.31
C TYR A 226 -24.68 6.98 5.05
N ARG A 227 -24.65 8.31 5.14
CA ARG A 227 -24.41 9.19 3.97
C ARG A 227 -22.97 9.14 3.48
N LEU A 228 -21.96 9.00 4.34
CA LEU A 228 -20.57 8.85 3.88
C LEU A 228 -20.28 7.47 3.28
N LEU A 229 -20.96 6.42 3.71
CA LEU A 229 -20.90 5.13 3.01
C LEU A 229 -21.79 5.13 1.75
N ARG A 230 -22.98 5.77 1.78
CA ARG A 230 -23.91 5.85 0.63
C ARG A 230 -23.48 6.82 -0.48
N GLN A 231 -22.77 7.91 -0.17
CA GLN A 231 -22.22 8.81 -1.21
C GLN A 231 -21.12 8.13 -2.02
N TYR A 232 -20.45 7.11 -1.47
CA TYR A 232 -19.41 6.37 -2.19
C TYR A 232 -19.90 5.05 -2.81
N THR A 233 -21.08 4.54 -2.42
CA THR A 233 -21.72 3.42 -3.14
C THR A 233 -22.54 3.85 -4.36
N ASN A 234 -22.89 5.13 -4.51
CA ASN A 234 -23.63 5.67 -5.66
C ASN A 234 -22.72 6.26 -6.76
N LEU A 235 -21.46 5.84 -6.82
CA LEU A 235 -20.55 6.08 -7.94
C LEU A 235 -20.23 4.79 -8.73
N PHE A 236 -21.17 3.84 -8.69
CA PHE A 236 -21.38 2.83 -9.73
C PHE A 236 -22.77 3.02 -10.32
#